data_AF-A0A517YNS3-F1
#
_entry.id   AF-A0A517YNS3-F1
#
_cell.length_a   1.000
_cell.length_b   1.000
_cell.length_c   1.000
_cell.angle_alpha   90.00
_cell.angle_beta   90.00
_cell.angle_gamma   90.00
#
_symmetry.space_group_name_H-M   'P 1'
#
loop_
_entity.id
_entity.type
_entity.pdbx_description
1 polymer ?
#
loop_
_entity_poly.entity_id
_entity_poly.type
_entity_poly.pdbx_seq_one_letter_code
_entity_poly.pdbx_strand_id
1 'polypeptide(L)'
;MTDSHVSLHDEGVEPTTSRTSLSLLERARSCDQQAWVRIVRLYCPLVYRWCRSRGLQEADAADVGQDVFRAVSAGLPNFRHDSEGCSFRGWLKKITQNKVTDFVRDKRRSPDGRGGSDAYQSLQEIQGEESVDSEALAQETRLLYERALEIIQTEFNQVHWQAFYRTTIDHQSAGDVAQELGLSRQVVYNARSRILRRLREEFAELIGEEDLTPSATETA
;
A
#
# COMPACT_ATOMS: atom_id res chain seq x y z
N MET A 1 -38.46 -18.99 39.26
CA MET A 1 -37.79 -17.87 39.97
C MET A 1 -36.42 -18.34 40.43
N THR A 2 -35.39 -18.03 39.65
CA THR A 2 -34.08 -17.49 40.07
C THR A 2 -33.23 -17.41 38.81
N ASP A 3 -33.18 -16.18 38.28
CA ASP A 3 -32.23 -15.72 37.27
C ASP A 3 -30.80 -16.01 37.72
N SER A 4 -30.00 -16.61 36.84
CA SER A 4 -28.54 -16.64 36.97
C SER A 4 -27.95 -15.87 35.80
N HIS A 5 -27.96 -14.55 35.96
CA HIS A 5 -27.25 -13.61 35.12
C HIS A 5 -25.76 -13.71 35.44
N VAL A 6 -25.01 -14.46 34.62
CA VAL A 6 -23.54 -14.48 34.68
C VAL A 6 -23.04 -13.17 34.10
N SER A 7 -22.73 -12.25 35.00
CA SER A 7 -22.11 -10.96 34.75
C SER A 7 -20.64 -11.18 34.38
N LEU A 8 -20.35 -11.29 33.08
CA LEU A 8 -19.00 -11.17 32.55
C LEU A 8 -18.59 -9.70 32.72
N HIS A 9 -17.85 -9.45 33.80
CA HIS A 9 -17.22 -8.17 34.04
C HIS A 9 -16.22 -7.89 32.92
N ASP A 10 -16.51 -6.80 32.22
CA ASP A 10 -15.65 -6.08 31.30
C ASP A 10 -14.44 -5.56 32.09
N GLU A 11 -13.36 -6.35 32.13
CA GLU A 11 -12.04 -5.88 32.57
C GLU A 11 -11.57 -4.87 31.51
N GLY A 12 -11.87 -3.61 31.79
CA GLY A 12 -11.40 -2.45 31.05
C GLY A 12 -9.89 -2.43 30.98
N VAL A 13 -9.35 -2.90 29.85
CA VAL A 13 -8.02 -2.52 29.41
C VAL A 13 -8.11 -1.05 28.99
N GLU A 14 -7.84 -0.18 29.97
CA GLU A 14 -7.52 1.24 29.80
C GLU A 14 -6.59 1.41 28.59
N PRO A 15 -7.01 2.09 27.51
CA PRO A 15 -6.12 2.42 26.41
C PRO A 15 -5.14 3.47 26.91
N THR A 16 -3.90 3.06 27.19
CA THR A 16 -2.81 3.97 27.53
C THR A 16 -2.74 5.09 26.50
N THR A 17 -3.01 6.30 26.99
CA THR A 17 -2.95 7.59 26.35
C THR A 17 -1.73 7.77 25.44
N SER A 18 -2.00 8.05 24.17
CA SER A 18 -1.34 9.03 23.31
C SER A 18 0.18 9.21 23.46
N ARG A 19 0.97 8.27 22.92
CA ARG A 19 2.25 8.62 22.29
C ARG A 19 1.95 8.88 20.83
N THR A 20 2.17 10.11 20.37
CA THR A 20 2.17 10.47 18.93
C THR A 20 3.08 9.47 18.21
N SER A 21 2.49 8.41 17.67
CA SER A 21 3.25 7.38 16.97
C SER A 21 3.58 7.98 15.63
N LEU A 22 4.87 8.18 15.38
CA LEU A 22 5.37 8.69 14.10
C LEU A 22 4.76 7.87 12.97
N SER A 23 4.38 8.53 11.88
CA SER A 23 3.87 7.85 10.68
C SER A 23 4.90 6.84 10.17
N LEU A 24 4.47 5.86 9.37
CA LEU A 24 5.41 4.89 8.78
C LEU A 24 6.53 5.60 7.99
N LEU A 25 6.20 6.70 7.32
CA LEU A 25 7.14 7.52 6.57
C LEU A 25 8.14 8.24 7.48
N GLU A 26 7.66 8.85 8.57
CA GLU A 26 8.51 9.51 9.56
C GLU A 26 9.44 8.55 10.31
N ARG A 27 8.96 7.35 10.63
CA ARG A 27 9.79 6.29 11.20
C ARG A 27 10.90 5.88 10.24
N ALA A 28 10.56 5.67 8.97
CA ALA A 28 11.55 5.33 7.95
C ALA A 28 12.59 6.46 7.75
N ARG A 29 12.19 7.73 7.82
CA ARG A 29 13.12 8.88 7.84
C ARG A 29 14.06 8.85 9.04
N SER A 30 13.59 8.34 10.18
CA SER A 30 14.36 8.18 11.41
C SER A 30 15.23 6.92 11.44
N CYS A 31 15.53 6.34 10.26
CA CYS A 31 16.32 5.12 10.08
C CYS A 31 15.72 3.87 10.76
N ASP A 32 14.40 3.83 11.00
CA ASP A 32 13.71 2.61 11.43
C ASP A 32 13.68 1.59 10.28
N GLN A 33 14.45 0.51 10.43
CA GLN A 33 14.57 -0.52 9.41
C GLN A 33 13.27 -1.31 9.20
N GLN A 34 12.45 -1.50 10.24
CA GLN A 34 11.15 -2.17 10.09
C GLN A 34 10.18 -1.31 9.30
N ALA A 35 10.19 0.00 9.56
CA ALA A 35 9.41 0.95 8.78
C ALA A 35 9.81 0.93 7.30
N TRP A 36 11.11 0.95 7.01
CA TRP A 36 11.62 0.85 5.65
C TRP A 36 11.21 -0.46 4.96
N VAL A 37 11.32 -1.61 5.64
CA VAL A 37 10.90 -2.91 5.10
C VAL A 37 9.41 -2.91 4.74
N ARG A 38 8.55 -2.29 5.56
CA ARG A 38 7.12 -2.16 5.26
C ARG A 38 6.86 -1.30 4.02
N ILE A 39 7.57 -0.16 3.87
CA ILE A 39 7.48 0.68 2.67
C ILE A 39 7.90 -0.11 1.41
N VAL A 40 9.02 -0.82 1.48
CA VAL A 40 9.50 -1.65 0.35
C VAL A 40 8.48 -2.74 0.01
N ARG A 41 7.94 -3.46 1.00
CA ARG A 41 6.91 -4.49 0.78
C ARG A 41 5.65 -3.92 0.14
N LEU A 42 5.25 -2.72 0.55
CA LEU A 42 4.07 -2.04 0.01
C LEU A 42 4.26 -1.69 -1.47
N TYR A 43 5.40 -1.10 -1.83
CA TYR A 43 5.61 -0.53 -3.17
C TYR A 43 6.34 -1.43 -4.16
N CYS A 44 7.02 -2.49 -3.72
CA CYS A 44 7.81 -3.35 -4.62
C CYS A 44 6.98 -3.91 -5.79
N PRO A 45 5.76 -4.42 -5.61
CA PRO A 45 4.93 -4.88 -6.72
C PRO A 45 4.57 -3.77 -7.72
N LEU A 46 4.36 -2.55 -7.22
CA LEU A 46 4.01 -1.40 -8.05
C LEU A 46 5.21 -0.91 -8.88
N VAL A 47 6.39 -0.79 -8.25
CA VAL A 47 7.65 -0.46 -8.93
C VAL A 47 7.97 -1.50 -10.00
N TYR A 48 7.82 -2.79 -9.67
CA TYR A 48 8.00 -3.86 -10.64
C TYR A 48 7.06 -3.72 -11.84
N ARG A 49 5.77 -3.43 -11.60
CA ARG A 49 4.79 -3.19 -12.68
C ARG A 49 5.20 -2.02 -13.57
N TRP A 50 5.69 -0.91 -13.00
CA TRP A 50 6.17 0.24 -13.78
C TRP A 50 7.42 -0.09 -14.60
N CYS A 51 8.35 -0.88 -14.08
CA CYS A 51 9.51 -1.36 -14.86
C CYS A 51 9.06 -2.25 -16.02
N ARG A 52 8.11 -3.16 -15.77
CA ARG A 52 7.58 -4.10 -16.77
C ARG A 52 6.76 -3.39 -17.86
N SER A 53 5.95 -2.39 -17.51
CA SER A 53 5.19 -1.60 -18.50
C SER A 53 6.09 -0.78 -19.41
N ARG A 54 7.34 -0.54 -19.00
CA ARG A 54 8.41 0.10 -19.78
C ARG A 54 9.26 -0.90 -20.57
N GLY A 55 8.87 -2.17 -20.64
CA GLY A 55 9.48 -3.18 -21.50
C GLY A 55 10.74 -3.87 -20.94
N LEU A 56 11.12 -3.61 -19.69
CA LEU A 56 12.25 -4.31 -19.06
C LEU A 56 11.90 -5.78 -18.82
N GLN A 57 12.79 -6.72 -19.12
CA GLN A 57 12.66 -8.13 -18.73
C GLN A 57 12.65 -8.32 -17.20
N GLU A 58 12.24 -9.48 -16.72
CA GLU A 58 12.09 -9.75 -15.27
C GLU A 58 13.38 -9.48 -14.48
N ALA A 59 14.53 -9.98 -14.95
CA ALA A 59 15.83 -9.75 -14.31
C ALA A 59 16.18 -8.25 -14.27
N ASP A 60 16.07 -7.56 -15.41
CA ASP A 60 16.33 -6.12 -15.51
C ASP A 60 15.39 -5.31 -14.60
N ALA A 61 14.12 -5.71 -14.49
CA ALA A 61 13.14 -5.04 -13.62
C ALA A 61 13.46 -5.25 -12.13
N ALA A 62 13.96 -6.43 -11.75
CA ALA A 62 14.41 -6.68 -10.38
C ALA A 62 15.65 -5.84 -10.03
N ASP A 63 16.63 -5.75 -10.94
CA ASP A 63 17.84 -4.95 -10.75
C ASP A 63 17.53 -3.45 -10.66
N VAL A 64 16.74 -2.93 -11.60
CA VAL A 64 16.29 -1.53 -11.56
C VAL A 64 15.46 -1.25 -10.31
N GLY A 65 14.61 -2.19 -9.88
CA GLY A 65 13.86 -2.08 -8.63
C GLY A 65 14.77 -1.87 -7.42
N GLN A 66 15.90 -2.59 -7.33
CA GLN A 66 16.87 -2.38 -6.25
C GLN A 66 17.47 -0.96 -6.28
N ASP A 67 17.84 -0.47 -7.48
CA ASP A 67 18.39 0.87 -7.64
C ASP A 67 17.36 1.97 -7.34
N VAL A 68 16.09 1.73 -7.64
CA VAL A 68 14.97 2.60 -7.24
C VAL A 68 14.90 2.68 -5.72
N PHE A 69 14.81 1.56 -5.02
CA PHE A 69 14.69 1.57 -3.55
C PHE A 69 15.94 2.14 -2.88
N ARG A 70 17.15 1.95 -3.45
CA ARG A 70 18.38 2.60 -2.97
C ARG A 70 18.33 4.12 -3.12
N ALA A 71 17.83 4.61 -4.26
CA ALA A 71 17.67 6.05 -4.50
C ALA A 71 16.59 6.65 -3.58
N VAL A 72 15.49 5.92 -3.37
CA VAL A 72 14.42 6.30 -2.45
C VAL A 72 14.95 6.40 -1.03
N SER A 73 15.67 5.40 -0.52
CA SER A 73 16.23 5.44 0.84
C SER A 73 17.19 6.62 1.05
N ALA A 74 17.99 6.95 0.02
CA ALA A 74 18.91 8.09 0.08
C ALA A 74 18.18 9.45 -0.01
N GLY A 75 17.07 9.51 -0.76
CA GLY A 75 16.28 10.73 -0.93
C GLY A 75 15.24 10.96 0.17
N LEU A 76 14.86 9.92 0.90
CA LEU A 76 13.78 9.95 1.90
C LEU A 76 13.94 11.02 2.99
N PRO A 77 15.15 11.27 3.55
CA PRO A 77 15.33 12.33 4.55
C PRO A 77 15.00 13.74 4.02
N ASN A 78 15.14 13.96 2.71
CA ASN A 78 14.90 15.24 2.06
C ASN A 78 13.54 15.33 1.37
N PHE A 79 12.81 14.23 1.26
CA PHE A 79 11.47 14.22 0.69
C PHE A 79 10.55 15.06 1.57
N ARG A 80 9.82 16.03 1.00
CA ARG A 80 8.83 16.85 1.71
C ARG A 80 7.45 16.54 1.14
N HIS A 81 6.54 16.09 2.00
CA HIS A 81 5.14 15.76 1.66
C HIS A 81 4.26 17.03 1.49
N ASP A 82 4.87 18.21 1.45
CA ASP A 82 4.23 19.50 1.76
C ASP A 82 4.09 20.42 0.53
N SER A 83 4.34 19.90 -0.67
CA SER A 83 4.08 20.63 -1.91
C SER A 83 2.75 20.15 -2.47
N GLU A 84 1.77 21.03 -2.58
CA GLU A 84 0.49 20.77 -3.25
C GLU A 84 0.75 19.97 -4.56
N GLY A 85 0.33 18.70 -4.58
CA GLY A 85 0.52 17.79 -5.73
C GLY A 85 1.68 16.79 -5.67
N CYS A 86 2.53 16.77 -4.64
CA CYS A 86 3.63 15.80 -4.52
C CYS A 86 3.32 14.65 -3.55
N SER A 87 2.54 13.65 -3.99
CA SER A 87 2.36 12.39 -3.25
C SER A 87 3.66 11.57 -3.23
N PHE A 88 3.83 10.74 -2.19
CA PHE A 88 4.93 9.78 -2.14
C PHE A 88 4.92 8.85 -3.37
N ARG A 89 3.72 8.39 -3.78
CA ARG A 89 3.51 7.60 -5.00
C ARG A 89 4.04 8.32 -6.25
N GLY A 90 3.71 9.60 -6.44
CA GLY A 90 4.17 10.40 -7.58
C GLY A 90 5.69 10.60 -7.58
N TRP A 91 6.27 10.90 -6.42
CA TRP A 91 7.72 11.02 -6.25
C TRP A 91 8.45 9.70 -6.57
N LEU A 92 7.93 8.57 -6.08
CA LEU A 92 8.47 7.24 -6.37
C LEU A 92 8.36 6.87 -7.86
N LYS A 93 7.23 7.22 -8.50
CA LYS A 93 7.02 7.00 -9.94
C LYS A 93 8.07 7.75 -10.75
N LYS A 94 8.37 9.01 -10.40
CA LYS A 94 9.42 9.82 -11.04
C LYS A 94 10.82 9.21 -10.87
N ILE A 95 11.17 8.74 -9.67
CA ILE A 95 12.44 8.04 -9.43
C ILE A 95 12.53 6.78 -10.31
N THR A 96 11.44 6.00 -10.37
CA THR A 96 11.37 4.77 -11.16
C THR A 96 11.57 5.04 -12.64
N GLN A 97 10.86 6.02 -13.21
CA GLN A 97 11.02 6.43 -14.61
C GLN A 97 12.45 6.87 -14.93
N ASN A 98 13.09 7.64 -14.04
CA ASN A 98 14.48 8.06 -14.21
C ASN A 98 15.44 6.86 -14.22
N LYS A 99 15.29 5.93 -13.27
CA LYS A 99 16.14 4.73 -13.18
C LYS A 99 15.98 3.79 -14.37
N VAL A 100 14.75 3.60 -14.85
CA VAL A 100 14.48 2.86 -16.09
C VAL A 100 15.18 3.53 -17.28
N THR A 101 15.10 4.86 -17.38
CA THR A 101 15.73 5.62 -18.48
C THR A 101 17.25 5.52 -18.44
N ASP A 102 17.86 5.66 -17.26
CA ASP A 102 19.29 5.50 -17.06
C ASP A 102 19.76 4.09 -17.44
N PHE A 103 19.06 3.05 -16.98
CA PHE A 103 19.37 1.66 -17.29
C PHE A 103 19.35 1.38 -18.81
N VAL A 104 18.32 1.85 -19.51
CA VAL A 104 18.21 1.68 -20.96
C VAL A 104 19.32 2.45 -21.69
N ARG A 105 19.69 3.64 -21.21
CA ARG A 105 20.80 4.42 -21.79
C ARG A 105 22.14 3.70 -21.65
N ASP A 106 22.41 3.10 -20.49
CA ASP A 106 23.68 2.44 -20.20
C ASP A 106 23.81 1.09 -20.94
N LYS A 107 22.71 0.34 -21.06
CA LYS A 107 22.65 -0.88 -21.87
C LYS A 107 22.98 -0.62 -23.35
N ARG A 108 22.62 0.55 -23.89
CA ARG A 108 22.95 0.97 -25.27
C ARG A 108 24.42 1.33 -25.48
N ARG A 109 25.14 1.76 -24.44
CA ARG A 109 26.56 2.14 -24.52
C ARG A 109 27.50 0.95 -24.38
N SER A 110 26.98 -0.21 -23.97
CA SER A 110 27.76 -1.44 -23.87
C SER A 110 27.91 -2.12 -25.24
N PRO A 111 29.13 -2.57 -25.62
CA PRO A 111 29.44 -3.06 -26.97
C PRO A 111 28.75 -4.37 -27.38
N ASP A 112 28.11 -5.11 -26.46
CA ASP A 112 27.37 -6.35 -26.74
C ASP A 112 25.94 -6.12 -27.27
N GLY A 113 25.71 -5.01 -27.98
CA GLY A 113 24.41 -4.50 -28.44
C GLY A 113 23.63 -5.36 -29.44
N ARG A 114 23.28 -6.60 -29.06
CA ARG A 114 22.26 -7.42 -29.72
C ARG A 114 20.97 -7.32 -28.90
N GLY A 115 20.04 -6.44 -29.32
CA GLY A 115 18.64 -6.51 -28.90
C GLY A 115 18.03 -5.30 -28.19
N GLY A 116 18.47 -4.06 -28.49
CA GLY A 116 18.01 -2.85 -27.78
C GLY A 116 17.19 -1.83 -28.59
N SER A 117 16.98 -2.00 -29.89
CA SER A 117 16.29 -1.02 -30.73
C SER A 117 14.78 -0.97 -30.47
N ASP A 118 14.15 -2.13 -30.37
CA ASP A 118 12.69 -2.24 -30.41
C ASP A 118 12.03 -1.78 -29.10
N ALA A 119 12.64 -2.07 -27.96
CA ALA A 119 12.18 -1.58 -26.66
C ALA A 119 12.27 -0.04 -26.54
N TYR A 120 13.23 0.59 -27.25
CA TYR A 120 13.41 2.05 -27.22
C TYR A 120 12.39 2.79 -28.08
N GLN A 121 11.99 2.22 -29.22
CA GLN A 121 10.95 2.80 -30.07
C GLN A 121 9.61 2.83 -29.34
N SER A 122 9.25 1.75 -28.64
CA SER A 122 8.08 1.72 -27.76
C SER A 122 8.20 2.70 -26.57
N LEU A 123 9.40 2.92 -26.02
CA LEU A 123 9.61 3.84 -24.90
C LEU A 123 9.51 5.33 -25.28
N GLN A 124 9.90 5.71 -26.50
CA GLN A 124 9.74 7.08 -27.00
C GLN A 124 8.28 7.37 -27.38
N GLU A 125 7.55 6.39 -27.90
CA GLU A 125 6.12 6.51 -28.21
C GLU A 125 5.27 6.70 -26.95
N ILE A 126 5.66 6.11 -25.81
CA ILE A 126 4.97 6.27 -24.50
C ILE A 126 5.25 7.63 -23.82
N GLN A 127 6.25 8.40 -24.25
CA GLN A 127 6.54 9.73 -23.67
C GLN A 127 5.64 10.85 -24.22
N GLY A 128 4.83 10.58 -25.24
CA GLY A 128 3.81 11.50 -25.75
C GLY A 128 2.48 11.29 -25.02
N GLU A 129 1.99 12.36 -24.37
CA GLU A 129 0.70 12.44 -23.65
C GLU A 129 0.57 11.57 -22.38
N GLU A 130 1.09 12.07 -21.25
CA GLU A 130 0.60 11.66 -19.92
C GLU A 130 -0.83 12.21 -19.71
N SER A 131 -1.81 11.64 -20.41
CA SER A 131 -3.15 11.59 -19.83
C SER A 131 -3.04 10.65 -18.62
N VAL A 132 -3.49 11.11 -17.44
CA VAL A 132 -3.64 10.22 -16.30
C VAL A 132 -4.72 9.24 -16.68
N ASP A 133 -4.33 8.04 -17.10
CA ASP A 133 -5.26 6.95 -17.29
C ASP A 133 -5.89 6.64 -15.93
N SER A 134 -7.15 7.08 -15.77
CA SER A 134 -7.92 6.90 -14.55
C SER A 134 -8.04 5.43 -14.17
N GLU A 135 -8.06 4.52 -15.15
CA GLU A 135 -8.12 3.08 -14.91
C GLU A 135 -6.78 2.57 -14.38
N ALA A 136 -5.67 2.98 -14.98
CA ALA A 136 -4.35 2.66 -14.47
C ALA A 136 -4.16 3.14 -13.03
N LEU A 137 -4.58 4.39 -12.73
CA LEU A 137 -4.51 4.94 -11.38
C LEU A 137 -5.35 4.14 -10.38
N ALA A 138 -6.58 3.77 -10.74
CA ALA A 138 -7.45 2.92 -9.91
C ALA A 138 -6.80 1.55 -9.65
N GLN A 139 -6.16 0.95 -10.66
CA GLN A 139 -5.46 -0.32 -10.51
C GLN A 139 -4.20 -0.20 -9.63
N GLU A 140 -3.48 0.92 -9.68
CA GLU A 140 -2.37 1.22 -8.77
C GLU A 140 -2.87 1.37 -7.32
N THR A 141 -3.95 2.13 -7.11
CA THR A 141 -4.59 2.30 -5.78
C THR A 141 -5.04 0.96 -5.21
N ARG A 142 -5.76 0.14 -5.98
CA ARG A 142 -6.22 -1.18 -5.54
C ARG A 142 -5.07 -2.09 -5.12
N LEU A 143 -4.00 -2.11 -5.92
CA LEU A 143 -2.80 -2.91 -5.60
C LEU A 143 -2.19 -2.46 -4.26
N LEU A 144 -2.05 -1.16 -4.04
CA LEU A 144 -1.50 -0.64 -2.78
C LEU A 144 -2.41 -0.95 -1.59
N TYR A 145 -3.73 -0.82 -1.76
CA TYR A 145 -4.70 -1.15 -0.72
C TYR A 145 -4.64 -2.63 -0.32
N GLU A 146 -4.62 -3.55 -1.30
CA GLU A 146 -4.50 -4.99 -1.06
C GLU A 146 -3.18 -5.32 -0.33
N ARG A 147 -2.06 -4.71 -0.73
CA ARG A 147 -0.76 -4.90 -0.06
C ARG A 147 -0.73 -4.33 1.35
N ALA A 148 -1.33 -3.17 1.56
CA ALA A 148 -1.44 -2.57 2.88
C ALA A 148 -2.22 -3.48 3.84
N LEU A 149 -3.31 -4.09 3.35
CA LEU A 149 -4.08 -5.09 4.10
C LEU A 149 -3.24 -6.33 4.44
N GLU A 150 -2.53 -6.92 3.49
CA GLU A 150 -1.63 -8.06 3.74
C GLU A 150 -0.58 -7.76 4.82
N ILE A 151 0.00 -6.55 4.81
CA ILE A 151 1.02 -6.14 5.78
C ILE A 151 0.45 -6.12 7.21
N ILE A 152 -0.77 -5.58 7.40
CA ILE A 152 -1.37 -5.44 8.73
C ILE A 152 -2.16 -6.68 9.17
N GLN A 153 -2.47 -7.61 8.26
CA GLN A 153 -3.27 -8.80 8.56
C GLN A 153 -2.75 -9.54 9.81
N THR A 154 -1.43 -9.70 9.90
CA THR A 154 -0.78 -10.42 11.00
C THR A 154 -0.91 -9.73 12.37
N GLU A 155 -1.35 -8.47 12.42
CA GLU A 155 -1.57 -7.71 13.64
C GLU A 155 -2.96 -7.97 14.25
N PHE A 156 -3.85 -8.67 13.54
CA PHE A 156 -5.21 -8.94 13.97
C PHE A 156 -5.47 -10.43 14.19
N ASN A 157 -6.40 -10.75 15.08
CA ASN A 157 -6.85 -12.13 15.24
C ASN A 157 -7.59 -12.59 13.96
N GLN A 158 -7.55 -13.90 13.69
CA GLN A 158 -8.12 -14.45 12.46
C GLN A 158 -9.63 -14.21 12.33
N VAL A 159 -10.36 -14.24 13.45
CA VAL A 159 -11.84 -14.11 13.46
C VAL A 159 -12.27 -12.68 13.13
N HIS A 160 -11.62 -11.66 13.71
CA HIS A 160 -11.85 -10.25 13.39
C HIS A 160 -11.39 -9.91 11.98
N TRP A 161 -10.27 -10.51 11.53
CA TRP A 161 -9.82 -10.38 10.14
C TRP A 161 -10.87 -10.92 9.16
N GLN A 162 -11.38 -12.13 9.41
CA GLN A 162 -12.45 -12.72 8.61
C GLN A 162 -13.72 -11.87 8.62
N ALA A 163 -14.12 -11.36 9.79
CA ALA A 163 -15.27 -10.47 9.90
C ALA A 163 -15.10 -9.21 9.04
N PHE A 164 -13.92 -8.58 9.08
CA PHE A 164 -13.60 -7.43 8.25
C PHE A 164 -13.56 -7.76 6.76
N TYR A 165 -12.84 -8.82 6.39
CA TYR A 165 -12.64 -9.20 4.99
C TYR A 165 -13.99 -9.51 4.32
N ARG A 166 -14.83 -10.32 4.97
CA ARG A 166 -16.15 -10.70 4.42
C ARG A 166 -17.11 -9.52 4.29
N THR A 167 -17.04 -8.55 5.21
CA THR A 167 -17.94 -7.37 5.16
C THR A 167 -17.43 -6.22 4.29
N THR A 168 -16.12 -6.15 4.02
CA THR A 168 -15.51 -5.01 3.32
C THR A 168 -15.06 -5.38 1.91
N ILE A 169 -14.59 -6.62 1.71
CA ILE A 169 -14.08 -7.12 0.42
C ILE A 169 -15.12 -8.03 -0.25
N ASP A 170 -15.78 -8.91 0.51
CA ASP A 170 -16.81 -9.80 -0.07
C ASP A 170 -18.22 -9.19 -0.03
N HIS A 171 -18.36 -7.96 0.50
CA HIS A 171 -19.62 -7.20 0.58
C HIS A 171 -20.79 -7.94 1.24
N GLN A 172 -20.49 -8.83 2.20
CA GLN A 172 -21.51 -9.57 2.94
C GLN A 172 -22.08 -8.75 4.09
N SER A 173 -23.32 -9.04 4.49
CA SER A 173 -23.97 -8.33 5.58
C SER A 173 -23.27 -8.60 6.91
N ALA A 174 -23.13 -7.56 7.74
CA ALA A 174 -22.55 -7.71 9.08
C ALA A 174 -23.39 -8.64 9.97
N GLY A 175 -24.69 -8.82 9.66
CA GLY A 175 -25.58 -9.75 10.35
C GLY A 175 -25.23 -11.21 10.08
N ASP A 176 -25.11 -11.56 8.80
CA ASP A 176 -24.83 -12.94 8.38
C ASP A 176 -23.42 -13.35 8.83
N VAL A 177 -22.44 -12.46 8.63
CA VAL A 177 -21.06 -12.67 9.08
C VAL A 177 -20.99 -12.84 10.60
N ALA A 178 -21.75 -12.05 11.38
CA ALA A 178 -21.82 -12.20 12.82
C ALA A 178 -22.39 -13.57 13.21
N GLN A 179 -23.49 -14.00 12.59
CA GLN A 179 -24.10 -15.29 12.87
C GLN A 179 -23.16 -16.47 12.54
N GLU A 180 -22.51 -16.44 11.38
CA GLU A 180 -21.61 -17.51 10.94
C GLU A 180 -20.32 -17.61 11.76
N LEU A 181 -19.77 -16.47 12.19
CA LEU A 181 -18.55 -16.44 13.01
C LEU A 181 -18.81 -16.55 14.51
N GLY A 182 -20.08 -16.66 14.94
CA GLY A 182 -20.46 -16.69 16.35
C GLY A 182 -20.15 -15.38 17.10
N LEU A 183 -20.22 -14.25 16.41
CA LEU A 183 -19.96 -12.91 16.93
C LEU A 183 -21.26 -12.10 17.09
N SER A 184 -21.20 -10.99 17.81
CA SER A 184 -22.25 -9.96 17.73
C SER A 184 -21.98 -9.01 16.56
N ARG A 185 -23.04 -8.40 16.00
CA ARG A 185 -22.90 -7.36 14.97
C ARG A 185 -21.97 -6.23 15.42
N GLN A 186 -22.02 -5.87 16.71
CA GLN A 186 -21.15 -4.85 17.29
C GLN A 186 -19.67 -5.24 17.19
N VAL A 187 -19.33 -6.51 17.43
CA VAL A 187 -17.95 -7.00 17.30
C VAL A 187 -17.48 -6.92 15.85
N VAL A 188 -18.34 -7.24 14.88
CA VAL A 188 -18.04 -7.11 13.44
C VAL A 188 -17.74 -5.64 13.09
N TYR A 189 -18.58 -4.70 13.52
CA TYR A 189 -18.33 -3.27 13.29
C TYR A 189 -17.05 -2.78 13.97
N ASN A 190 -16.82 -3.18 15.23
CA ASN A 190 -15.61 -2.82 15.96
C ASN A 190 -14.34 -3.36 15.28
N ALA A 191 -14.38 -4.60 14.77
CA ALA A 191 -13.28 -5.17 14.00
C ALA A 191 -12.98 -4.34 12.74
N ARG A 192 -14.03 -4.01 11.97
CA ARG A 192 -13.91 -3.17 10.77
C ARG A 192 -13.31 -1.79 11.08
N SER A 193 -13.86 -1.09 12.07
CA SER A 193 -13.36 0.23 12.47
C SER A 193 -11.91 0.19 12.94
N ARG A 194 -11.52 -0.83 13.70
CA ARG A 194 -10.14 -0.99 14.19
C ARG A 194 -9.15 -1.24 13.05
N ILE A 195 -9.49 -2.10 12.10
CA ILE A 195 -8.61 -2.43 10.96
C ILE A 195 -8.47 -1.21 10.03
N LEU A 196 -9.58 -0.54 9.67
CA LEU A 196 -9.53 0.66 8.83
C LEU A 196 -8.77 1.81 9.50
N ARG A 197 -8.94 2.01 10.81
CA ARG A 197 -8.16 3.00 11.56
C ARG A 197 -6.67 2.67 11.52
N ARG A 198 -6.30 1.41 11.77
CA ARG A 198 -4.91 0.96 11.73
C ARG A 198 -4.27 1.14 10.35
N LEU A 199 -5.02 0.87 9.28
CA LEU A 199 -4.60 1.07 7.90
C LEU A 199 -4.29 2.54 7.62
N ARG A 200 -5.18 3.45 8.03
CA ARG A 200 -4.98 4.90 7.89
C ARG A 200 -3.78 5.40 8.70
N GLU A 201 -3.70 5.00 9.97
CA GLU A 201 -2.58 5.38 10.85
C GLU A 201 -1.21 4.95 10.29
N GLU A 202 -1.14 3.81 9.62
CA GLU A 202 0.13 3.33 9.04
C GLU A 202 0.43 3.96 7.67
N PHE A 203 -0.55 4.05 6.78
CA PHE A 203 -0.29 4.23 5.34
C PHE A 203 -0.88 5.51 4.71
N ALA A 204 -1.58 6.36 5.47
CA ALA A 204 -2.21 7.57 4.93
C ALA A 204 -1.25 8.46 4.13
N GLU A 205 -0.04 8.71 4.63
CA GLU A 205 0.96 9.55 3.96
C GLU A 205 1.61 8.89 2.72
N LEU A 206 1.43 7.58 2.55
CA LEU A 206 2.01 6.83 1.44
C LEU A 206 1.00 6.68 0.31
N ILE A 207 -0.21 6.22 0.65
CA ILE A 207 -1.26 5.86 -0.30
C ILE A 207 -2.19 7.05 -0.59
N GLY A 208 -2.40 7.94 0.38
CA GLY A 208 -3.44 8.96 0.37
C GLY A 208 -4.66 8.49 1.18
N GLU A 209 -5.26 9.37 1.97
CA GLU A 209 -6.40 8.99 2.83
C GLU A 209 -7.63 8.56 2.03
N GLU A 210 -7.92 9.24 0.93
CA GLU A 210 -9.05 8.94 0.04
C GLU A 210 -8.93 7.53 -0.56
N ASP A 211 -7.71 7.16 -0.96
CA ASP A 211 -7.35 5.86 -1.53
C ASP A 211 -7.40 4.70 -0.48
N LEU A 212 -7.48 5.02 0.82
CA LEU A 212 -7.63 4.06 1.91
C LEU A 212 -9.08 3.89 2.38
N THR A 213 -10.01 4.66 1.81
CA THR A 213 -11.43 4.50 2.12
C THR A 213 -12.04 3.44 1.19
N PRO A 214 -12.60 2.34 1.73
CA PRO A 214 -13.47 1.51 0.90
C PRO A 214 -14.66 2.37 0.50
N SER A 215 -14.88 2.54 -0.81
CA SER A 215 -15.93 3.39 -1.36
C SER A 215 -17.24 3.14 -0.62
N ALA A 216 -17.82 4.19 -0.03
CA ALA A 216 -18.98 4.11 0.85
C ALA A 216 -20.29 3.70 0.13
N THR A 217 -20.21 3.27 -1.13
CA THR A 217 -21.36 3.00 -2.01
C THR A 217 -22.01 1.62 -1.82
N GLU A 218 -21.51 0.73 -0.97
CA GLU A 218 -22.08 -0.61 -0.77
C GLU A 218 -22.35 -0.93 0.70
N THR A 219 -23.02 -0.02 1.40
CA THR A 219 -23.68 -0.34 2.67
C THR A 219 -25.17 -0.08 2.52
N ALA A 220 -25.88 -1.03 1.90
CA ALA A 220 -27.34 -1.13 1.91
C ALA A 220 -27.72 -2.53 2.41
#